data_AF-A0A535E267-F1
#
_entry.id   AF-A0A535E267-F1
#
_cell.length_a   1.000
_cell.length_b   1.000
_cell.length_c   1.000
_cell.angle_alpha   90.00
_cell.angle_beta   90.00
_cell.angle_gamma   90.00
#
_symmetry.space_group_name_H-M   'P 1'
#
loop_
_entity.id
_entity.type
_entity.pdbx_description
1 polymer ?
#
loop_
_entity_poly.entity_id
_entity_poly.type
_entity_poly.pdbx_seq_one_letter_code
_entity_poly.pdbx_strand_id
1 'polypeptide(L)'
;LNSGGNQLQVIFGGRAGSSAVAINGLSAFGATVHVRLEYSPSLGRTTAVSGPIVISDTDYTVSGGSITVPVVTNASDGYHLVITPSGTSTTLAGRYQITNRNSGLALDTQNDGTGQGSSVVQATSTTGTDQNWTLTAAGAGLYKIANQKSGLVLGISNESTSDGGTALIWGDNGTPDHLWQFIPAPGGRFKIANFNSGLVLGVSNQSTATGAQVLQWDDNGTPDHLWTLTAR
;
A
#
# COMPACT_ATOMS: atom_id res chain seq x y z
N LEU A 1 10.93 -25.42 5.23
CA LEU A 1 9.80 -26.02 5.96
C LEU A 1 10.20 -26.16 7.43
N ASN A 2 9.29 -25.98 8.38
CA ASN A 2 9.53 -26.37 9.76
C ASN A 2 9.50 -27.91 9.91
N SER A 3 9.84 -28.43 11.10
CA SER A 3 9.87 -29.87 11.38
C SER A 3 8.51 -30.57 11.23
N GLY A 4 7.41 -29.82 11.32
CA GLY A 4 6.05 -30.33 11.11
C GLY A 4 5.58 -30.29 9.65
N GLY A 5 6.36 -29.75 8.72
CA GLY A 5 5.98 -29.63 7.31
C GLY A 5 4.80 -28.70 7.03
N ASN A 6 4.36 -27.92 8.02
CA ASN A 6 3.17 -27.08 7.98
C ASN A 6 3.48 -25.58 8.03
N GLN A 7 4.74 -25.20 7.77
CA GLN A 7 5.14 -23.81 7.62
C GLN A 7 6.31 -23.70 6.65
N LEU A 8 6.21 -22.77 5.70
CA LEU A 8 7.29 -22.35 4.82
C LEU A 8 7.65 -20.89 5.13
N GLN A 9 8.94 -20.57 5.10
CA GLN A 9 9.44 -19.21 5.31
C GLN A 9 10.33 -18.82 4.13
N VAL A 10 10.20 -17.57 3.68
CA VAL A 10 11.03 -16.98 2.62
C VAL A 10 11.55 -15.64 3.12
N ILE A 11 12.87 -15.43 3.02
CA ILE A 11 13.52 -14.15 3.37
C ILE A 11 14.14 -13.58 2.09
N PHE A 12 13.92 -12.29 1.85
CA PHE A 12 14.41 -11.58 0.67
C PHE A 12 14.62 -10.09 0.97
N GLY A 13 15.30 -9.38 0.08
CA GLY A 13 15.60 -7.95 0.26
C GLY A 13 16.66 -7.47 -0.72
N GLY A 14 17.16 -6.24 -0.51
CA GLY A 14 18.25 -5.66 -1.31
C GLY A 14 17.83 -5.10 -2.67
N ARG A 15 16.52 -4.96 -2.92
CA ARG A 15 15.96 -4.34 -4.14
C ARG A 15 14.85 -3.37 -3.76
N ALA A 16 14.66 -2.34 -4.57
CA ALA A 16 13.55 -1.41 -4.44
C ALA A 16 12.55 -1.59 -5.59
N GLY A 17 11.30 -1.17 -5.36
CA GLY A 17 10.24 -1.14 -6.35
C GLY A 17 9.23 -2.27 -6.22
N SER A 18 8.28 -2.31 -7.15
CA SER A 18 7.24 -3.33 -7.18
C SER A 18 7.74 -4.65 -7.75
N SER A 19 7.38 -5.75 -7.11
CA SER A 19 7.72 -7.10 -7.52
C SER A 19 6.70 -8.11 -6.98
N ALA A 20 6.93 -9.39 -7.27
CA ALA A 20 6.19 -10.47 -6.65
C ALA A 20 7.10 -11.67 -6.35
N VAL A 21 6.81 -12.37 -5.26
CA VAL A 21 7.49 -13.61 -4.87
C VAL A 21 6.61 -14.78 -5.29
N ALA A 22 7.11 -15.61 -6.21
CA ALA A 22 6.46 -16.87 -6.57
C ALA A 22 6.90 -17.97 -5.59
N ILE A 23 5.92 -18.61 -4.95
CA ILE A 23 6.15 -19.71 -4.03
C ILE A 23 5.56 -20.97 -4.64
N ASN A 24 6.39 -21.99 -4.83
CA ASN A 24 6.02 -23.28 -5.43
C ASN A 24 6.08 -24.40 -4.39
N GLY A 25 5.46 -25.54 -4.71
CA GLY A 25 5.51 -26.74 -3.86
C GLY A 25 4.52 -26.72 -2.69
N LEU A 26 3.42 -25.97 -2.84
CA LEU A 26 2.39 -25.80 -1.81
C LEU A 26 1.26 -26.83 -1.88
N SER A 27 1.35 -27.83 -2.76
CA SER A 27 0.30 -28.85 -2.92
C SER A 27 -0.06 -29.58 -1.62
N ALA A 28 0.91 -29.73 -0.70
CA ALA A 28 0.69 -30.36 0.60
C ALA A 28 -0.06 -29.46 1.61
N PHE A 29 -0.17 -28.16 1.36
CA PHE A 29 -0.79 -27.20 2.28
C PHE A 29 -2.30 -27.05 2.03
N GLY A 30 -2.81 -27.57 0.92
CA GLY A 30 -4.22 -27.52 0.54
C GLY A 30 -4.52 -26.55 -0.59
N ALA A 31 -5.81 -26.33 -0.87
CA ALA A 31 -6.29 -25.42 -1.92
C ALA A 31 -6.14 -23.93 -1.55
N THR A 32 -5.92 -23.65 -0.27
CA THR A 32 -5.74 -22.30 0.28
C THR A 32 -4.59 -22.34 1.25
N VAL A 33 -3.77 -21.30 1.25
CA VAL A 33 -2.75 -21.05 2.26
C VAL A 33 -2.94 -19.67 2.84
N HIS A 34 -2.48 -19.49 4.07
CA HIS A 34 -2.40 -18.21 4.73
C HIS A 34 -0.99 -17.65 4.62
N VAL A 35 -0.88 -16.36 4.30
CA VAL A 35 0.41 -15.70 4.08
C VAL A 35 0.48 -14.42 4.89
N ARG A 36 1.50 -14.37 5.74
CA ARG A 36 1.93 -13.17 6.46
C ARG A 36 3.17 -12.60 5.77
N LEU A 37 3.03 -11.42 5.17
CA LEU A 37 4.13 -10.62 4.63
C LEU A 37 4.56 -9.59 5.66
N GLU A 38 5.84 -9.59 5.99
CA GLU A 38 6.45 -8.70 6.96
C GLU A 38 7.70 -8.05 6.41
N TYR A 39 8.09 -6.93 7.02
CA TYR A 39 9.39 -6.34 6.77
C TYR A 39 10.06 -5.90 8.08
N SER A 40 11.39 -5.95 8.08
CA SER A 40 12.26 -5.39 9.09
C SER A 40 12.88 -4.11 8.53
N PRO A 41 12.49 -2.93 9.04
CA PRO A 41 13.04 -1.66 8.54
C PRO A 41 14.52 -1.53 8.86
N SER A 42 15.31 -0.95 7.95
CA SER A 42 16.66 -0.50 8.29
C SER A 42 16.63 0.93 8.84
N LEU A 43 16.81 1.06 10.15
CA LEU A 43 16.86 2.35 10.86
C LEU A 43 18.30 2.85 11.09
N GLY A 44 19.25 2.35 10.30
CA GLY A 44 20.68 2.55 10.46
C GLY A 44 21.34 1.52 11.39
N ARG A 45 22.64 1.67 11.60
CA ARG A 45 23.49 0.65 12.28
C ARG A 45 23.27 0.55 13.79
N THR A 46 22.68 1.57 14.41
CA THR A 46 22.63 1.70 15.89
C THR A 46 21.22 1.80 16.45
N THR A 47 20.20 1.85 15.60
CA THR A 47 18.80 1.94 16.02
C THR A 47 18.20 0.54 16.02
N ALA A 48 17.85 0.03 17.19
CA ALA A 48 17.23 -1.27 17.31
C ALA A 48 15.81 -1.26 16.69
N VAL A 49 15.49 -2.34 16.00
CA VAL A 49 14.15 -2.64 15.51
C VAL A 49 13.52 -3.62 16.49
N SER A 50 12.32 -3.31 17.02
CA SER A 50 11.66 -4.16 18.03
C SER A 50 11.20 -5.51 17.48
N GLY A 51 11.06 -5.62 16.16
CA GLY A 51 10.73 -6.84 15.44
C GLY A 51 10.21 -6.53 14.03
N PRO A 52 9.92 -7.58 13.22
CA PRO A 52 9.26 -7.42 11.94
C PRO A 52 7.89 -6.74 12.08
N ILE A 53 7.52 -5.97 11.07
CA ILE A 53 6.26 -5.25 10.95
C ILE A 53 5.44 -5.92 9.84
N VAL A 54 4.19 -6.30 10.16
CA VAL A 54 3.29 -6.99 9.22
C VAL A 54 2.74 -6.00 8.20
N ILE A 55 2.99 -6.24 6.91
CA ILE A 55 2.43 -5.48 5.78
C ILE A 55 1.05 -6.03 5.42
N SER A 56 0.94 -7.36 5.31
CA SER A 56 -0.32 -8.03 5.03
C SER A 56 -0.37 -9.40 5.70
N ASP A 57 -1.59 -9.82 6.06
CA ASP A 57 -1.87 -11.11 6.68
C ASP A 57 -3.17 -11.63 6.07
N THR A 58 -3.08 -12.47 5.04
CA THR A 58 -4.24 -12.83 4.21
C THR A 58 -4.12 -14.19 3.51
N ASP A 59 -5.26 -14.73 3.09
CA ASP A 59 -5.35 -16.01 2.42
C ASP A 59 -5.13 -15.90 0.90
N TYR A 60 -4.48 -16.93 0.35
CA TYR A 60 -4.18 -17.09 -1.07
C TYR A 60 -4.74 -18.42 -1.56
N THR A 61 -5.34 -18.41 -2.75
CA THR A 61 -5.71 -19.65 -3.43
C THR A 61 -4.47 -20.28 -4.07
N VAL A 62 -4.21 -21.55 -3.78
CA VAL A 62 -3.12 -22.32 -4.36
C VAL A 62 -3.55 -22.83 -5.73
N SER A 63 -2.84 -22.42 -6.77
CA SER A 63 -3.08 -22.86 -8.15
C SER A 63 -1.84 -23.54 -8.71
N GLY A 64 -1.98 -24.76 -9.24
CA GLY A 64 -0.83 -25.53 -9.75
C GLY A 64 0.23 -25.86 -8.70
N GLY A 65 -0.14 -25.85 -7.41
CA GLY A 65 0.81 -26.01 -6.30
C GLY A 65 1.61 -24.74 -5.97
N SER A 66 1.16 -23.58 -6.43
CA SER A 66 1.87 -22.31 -6.28
C SER A 66 0.97 -21.13 -5.92
N ILE A 67 1.59 -20.08 -5.38
CA ILE A 67 1.01 -18.75 -5.20
C ILE A 67 2.00 -17.68 -5.65
N THR A 68 1.50 -16.47 -5.90
CA THR A 68 2.31 -15.28 -6.19
C THR A 68 1.94 -14.18 -5.21
N VAL A 69 2.91 -13.71 -4.43
CA VAL A 69 2.71 -12.69 -3.40
C VAL A 69 3.27 -11.36 -3.89
N PRO A 70 2.43 -10.34 -4.17
CA PRO A 70 2.89 -9.02 -4.56
C PRO A 70 3.54 -8.31 -3.37
N VAL A 71 4.62 -7.58 -3.66
CA VAL A 71 5.36 -6.84 -2.65
C VAL A 71 6.02 -5.61 -3.29
N VAL A 72 5.84 -4.46 -2.66
CA VAL A 72 6.65 -3.28 -2.95
C VAL A 72 7.78 -3.22 -1.94
N THR A 73 9.02 -3.25 -2.42
CA THR A 73 10.20 -3.32 -1.56
C THR A 73 10.97 -2.00 -1.51
N ASN A 74 11.71 -1.79 -0.42
CA ASN A 74 12.78 -0.83 -0.28
C ASN A 74 14.11 -1.59 -0.22
N ALA A 75 15.16 -1.06 -0.86
CA ALA A 75 16.45 -1.74 -0.95
C ALA A 75 17.15 -1.93 0.41
N SER A 76 16.82 -1.10 1.40
CA SER A 76 17.43 -1.14 2.73
C SER A 76 16.73 -2.11 3.68
N ASP A 77 15.49 -2.51 3.37
CA ASP A 77 14.67 -3.32 4.27
C ASP A 77 14.83 -4.82 4.01
N GLY A 78 14.63 -5.63 5.04
CA GLY A 78 14.55 -7.08 4.93
C GLY A 78 13.11 -7.56 4.96
N TYR A 79 12.72 -8.47 4.07
CA TYR A 79 11.35 -8.97 3.95
C TYR A 79 11.26 -10.43 4.36
N HIS A 80 10.14 -10.79 4.95
CA HIS A 80 9.87 -12.12 5.44
C HIS A 80 8.45 -12.53 5.08
N LEU A 81 8.31 -13.67 4.41
CA LEU A 81 7.02 -14.32 4.18
C LEU A 81 6.93 -15.56 5.06
N VAL A 82 5.83 -15.66 5.80
CA VAL A 82 5.44 -16.88 6.52
C VAL A 82 4.20 -17.44 5.83
N ILE A 83 4.29 -18.67 5.35
CA ILE A 83 3.21 -19.38 4.69
C ILE A 83 2.79 -20.56 5.57
N THR A 84 1.51 -20.64 5.90
CA THR A 84 0.90 -21.73 6.69
C THR A 84 -0.35 -22.26 5.98
N PRO A 85 -0.81 -23.49 6.27
CA PRO A 85 -2.07 -24.02 5.71
C PRO A 85 -3.31 -23.21 6.06
N SER A 86 -3.27 -22.46 7.17
CA SER A 86 -4.39 -21.64 7.65
C SER A 86 -3.89 -20.51 8.56
N GLY A 87 -4.71 -19.49 8.77
CA GLY A 87 -4.47 -18.40 9.72
C GLY A 87 -5.67 -17.47 9.83
N THR A 88 -5.46 -16.26 10.35
CA THR A 88 -6.53 -15.26 10.53
C THR A 88 -6.22 -14.05 9.69
N SER A 89 -6.99 -13.84 8.64
CA SER A 89 -6.83 -12.68 7.77
C SER A 89 -7.13 -11.38 8.52
N THR A 90 -6.30 -10.37 8.30
CA THR A 90 -6.55 -8.98 8.71
C THR A 90 -6.86 -8.13 7.48
N THR A 91 -7.59 -7.03 7.68
CA THR A 91 -7.95 -6.15 6.56
C THR A 91 -7.99 -4.68 6.97
N LEU A 92 -7.59 -3.82 6.04
CA LEU A 92 -7.79 -2.37 6.07
C LEU A 92 -9.02 -1.96 5.26
N ALA A 93 -9.88 -2.90 4.84
CA ALA A 93 -11.09 -2.55 4.13
C ALA A 93 -12.01 -1.72 5.02
N GLY A 94 -12.47 -0.59 4.51
CA GLY A 94 -13.22 0.38 5.30
C GLY A 94 -13.18 1.77 4.69
N ARG A 95 -13.88 2.71 5.32
CA ARG A 95 -13.91 4.11 4.92
C ARG A 95 -13.04 4.93 5.85
N TYR A 96 -12.22 5.79 5.27
CA TYR A 96 -11.25 6.59 6.00
C TYR A 96 -11.19 8.01 5.47
N GLN A 97 -10.80 8.94 6.34
CA GLN A 97 -10.03 10.10 5.91
C GLN A 97 -8.54 9.74 5.99
N ILE A 98 -7.79 10.12 4.96
CA ILE A 98 -6.36 9.83 4.80
C ILE A 98 -5.60 11.15 5.00
N THR A 99 -4.85 11.28 6.09
CA THR A 99 -4.22 12.55 6.49
C THR A 99 -2.71 12.49 6.37
N ASN A 100 -2.13 13.48 5.70
CA ASN A 100 -0.70 13.60 5.53
C ASN A 100 -0.01 13.99 6.85
N ARG A 101 1.11 13.34 7.19
CA ARG A 101 1.83 13.61 8.44
C ARG A 101 2.58 14.94 8.44
N ASN A 102 3.12 15.38 7.30
CA ASN A 102 3.89 16.61 7.22
C ASN A 102 3.01 17.84 7.41
N SER A 103 1.87 17.89 6.72
CA SER A 103 0.99 19.05 6.68
C SER A 103 -0.18 18.99 7.67
N GLY A 104 -0.59 17.79 8.09
CA GLY A 104 -1.84 17.57 8.81
C GLY A 104 -3.10 17.72 7.93
N LEU A 105 -2.94 17.88 6.62
CA LEU A 105 -4.03 18.04 5.65
C LEU A 105 -4.52 16.67 5.13
N ALA A 106 -5.79 16.61 4.74
CA ALA A 106 -6.44 15.41 4.25
C ALA A 106 -6.28 15.26 2.73
N LEU A 107 -6.20 14.02 2.25
CA LEU A 107 -6.30 13.66 0.83
C LEU A 107 -7.68 14.04 0.30
N ASP A 108 -7.72 14.76 -0.82
CA ASP A 108 -8.90 15.43 -1.35
C ASP A 108 -8.91 15.39 -2.88
N THR A 109 -10.09 15.46 -3.48
CA THR A 109 -10.27 15.76 -4.90
C THR A 109 -10.35 17.27 -5.12
N GLN A 110 -9.52 17.79 -6.01
CA GLN A 110 -9.45 19.23 -6.25
C GLN A 110 -10.82 19.83 -6.62
N ASN A 111 -11.22 20.88 -5.90
CA ASN A 111 -12.48 21.59 -6.11
C ASN A 111 -13.71 20.67 -6.16
N ASP A 112 -13.78 19.65 -5.29
CA ASP A 112 -14.88 18.70 -5.26
C ASP A 112 -15.06 17.87 -6.56
N GLY A 113 -14.01 17.78 -7.38
CA GLY A 113 -14.04 17.14 -8.69
C GLY A 113 -14.48 15.67 -8.64
N THR A 114 -15.49 15.33 -9.45
CA THR A 114 -16.03 13.96 -9.55
C THR A 114 -15.79 13.30 -10.91
N GLY A 115 -15.27 14.04 -11.89
CA GLY A 115 -14.96 13.52 -13.20
C GLY A 115 -13.67 12.72 -13.22
N GLN A 116 -13.55 11.78 -14.17
CA GLN A 116 -12.28 11.11 -14.44
C GLN A 116 -11.20 12.15 -14.78
N GLY A 117 -10.02 11.98 -14.18
CA GLY A 117 -8.90 12.90 -14.33
C GLY A 117 -8.93 14.09 -13.36
N SER A 118 -9.93 14.17 -12.48
CA SER A 118 -9.90 15.16 -11.40
C SER A 118 -8.66 14.94 -10.54
N SER A 119 -7.90 16.01 -10.34
CA SER A 119 -6.63 15.93 -9.59
C SER A 119 -6.88 15.60 -8.13
N VAL A 120 -5.96 14.84 -7.55
CA VAL A 120 -5.93 14.59 -6.11
C VAL A 120 -4.91 15.53 -5.46
N VAL A 121 -5.36 16.25 -4.45
CA VAL A 121 -4.61 17.26 -3.72
C VAL A 121 -4.70 16.97 -2.21
N GLN A 122 -3.99 17.75 -1.40
CA GLN A 122 -4.28 17.83 0.03
C GLN A 122 -5.07 19.10 0.36
N ALA A 123 -5.94 19.04 1.35
CA ALA A 123 -6.70 20.20 1.82
C ALA A 123 -7.03 20.13 3.32
N THR A 124 -7.48 21.26 3.87
CA THR A 124 -7.97 21.31 5.25
C THR A 124 -9.09 20.29 5.43
N SER A 125 -8.98 19.48 6.49
CA SER A 125 -9.98 18.44 6.78
C SER A 125 -11.37 19.05 6.96
N THR A 126 -12.34 18.49 6.26
CA THR A 126 -13.76 18.80 6.36
C THR A 126 -14.56 17.51 6.58
N THR A 127 -15.89 17.63 6.58
CA THR A 127 -16.82 16.49 6.55
C THR A 127 -17.30 16.16 5.14
N GLY A 128 -16.70 16.78 4.10
CA GLY A 128 -17.00 16.53 2.69
C GLY A 128 -16.69 15.09 2.28
N THR A 129 -17.53 14.51 1.42
CA THR A 129 -17.34 13.13 0.95
C THR A 129 -16.21 13.01 -0.08
N ASP A 130 -15.77 14.13 -0.64
CA ASP A 130 -14.57 14.32 -1.47
C ASP A 130 -13.27 13.99 -0.72
N GLN A 131 -13.27 14.06 0.62
CA GLN A 131 -12.14 13.69 1.49
C GLN A 131 -12.30 12.33 2.18
N ASN A 132 -13.35 11.58 1.84
CA ASN A 132 -13.57 10.24 2.36
C ASN A 132 -13.22 9.20 1.29
N TRP A 133 -12.41 8.23 1.68
CA TRP A 133 -11.83 7.24 0.79
C TRP A 133 -12.16 5.84 1.31
N THR A 134 -12.74 5.01 0.45
CA THR A 134 -13.07 3.62 0.76
C THR A 134 -11.95 2.71 0.25
N LEU A 135 -11.25 2.05 1.17
CA LEU A 135 -10.32 0.98 0.86
C LEU A 135 -11.12 -0.29 0.60
N THR A 136 -10.94 -0.87 -0.57
CA THR A 136 -11.52 -2.17 -0.94
C THR A 136 -10.40 -3.14 -1.22
N ALA A 137 -10.43 -4.32 -0.59
CA ALA A 137 -9.43 -5.35 -0.84
C ALA A 137 -9.47 -5.79 -2.31
N ALA A 138 -8.30 -5.81 -2.96
CA ALA A 138 -8.12 -6.25 -4.35
C ALA A 138 -7.49 -7.66 -4.44
N GLY A 139 -7.41 -8.36 -3.30
CA GLY A 139 -6.71 -9.64 -3.17
C GLY A 139 -5.21 -9.47 -2.89
N ALA A 140 -4.59 -10.53 -2.38
CA ALA A 140 -3.15 -10.59 -2.16
C ALA A 140 -2.56 -9.43 -1.33
N GLY A 141 -3.35 -8.88 -0.39
CA GLY A 141 -2.93 -7.77 0.47
C GLY A 141 -2.89 -6.39 -0.22
N LEU A 142 -3.36 -6.28 -1.47
CA LEU A 142 -3.50 -5.02 -2.20
C LEU A 142 -4.90 -4.43 -2.01
N TYR A 143 -5.00 -3.11 -2.21
CA TYR A 143 -6.25 -2.36 -2.06
C TYR A 143 -6.47 -1.42 -3.23
N LYS A 144 -7.75 -1.18 -3.55
CA LYS A 144 -8.21 -0.01 -4.33
C LYS A 144 -8.68 1.06 -3.35
N ILE A 145 -8.45 2.32 -3.69
CA ILE A 145 -8.80 3.48 -2.85
C ILE A 145 -9.85 4.30 -3.60
N ALA A 146 -11.14 4.12 -3.28
CA ALA A 146 -12.23 4.77 -3.99
C ALA A 146 -12.69 6.05 -3.28
N ASN A 147 -12.79 7.16 -4.00
CA ASN A 147 -13.35 8.40 -3.46
C ASN A 147 -14.86 8.24 -3.22
N GLN A 148 -15.36 8.62 -2.04
CA GLN A 148 -16.77 8.42 -1.69
C GLN A 148 -17.71 9.28 -2.54
N LYS A 149 -17.30 10.50 -2.92
CA LYS A 149 -18.16 11.43 -3.68
C LYS A 149 -18.35 10.99 -5.13
N SER A 150 -17.29 10.53 -5.78
CA SER A 150 -17.31 10.17 -7.20
C SER A 150 -17.51 8.69 -7.48
N GLY A 151 -17.12 7.82 -6.54
CA GLY A 151 -17.02 6.37 -6.77
C GLY A 151 -15.82 5.95 -7.64
N LEU A 152 -15.00 6.91 -8.08
CA LEU A 152 -13.79 6.68 -8.87
C LEU A 152 -12.60 6.31 -7.96
N VAL A 153 -11.61 5.61 -8.51
CA VAL A 153 -10.46 5.11 -7.75
C VAL A 153 -9.24 6.02 -7.91
N LEU A 154 -8.43 6.10 -6.85
CA LEU A 154 -7.12 6.74 -6.88
C LEU A 154 -6.19 5.96 -7.82
N GLY A 155 -5.66 6.67 -8.80
CA GLY A 155 -4.68 6.17 -9.76
C GLY A 155 -3.54 7.16 -9.99
N ILE A 156 -2.61 6.79 -10.87
CA ILE A 156 -1.51 7.64 -11.28
C ILE A 156 -1.68 8.01 -12.74
N SER A 157 -1.58 9.31 -13.03
CA SER A 157 -1.77 9.86 -14.37
C SER A 157 -0.90 9.14 -15.41
N ASN A 158 -1.56 8.66 -16.46
CA ASN A 158 -0.96 7.90 -17.57
C ASN A 158 -0.15 6.67 -17.12
N GLU A 159 -0.51 6.03 -16.00
CA GLU A 159 0.20 4.86 -15.47
C GLU A 159 1.71 5.12 -15.27
N SER A 160 2.08 6.39 -14.99
CA SER A 160 3.48 6.78 -14.85
C SER A 160 4.21 5.89 -13.83
N THR A 161 5.46 5.55 -14.12
CA THR A 161 6.36 4.87 -13.18
C THR A 161 7.48 5.77 -12.68
N SER A 162 7.44 7.06 -13.04
CA SER A 162 8.46 8.04 -12.69
C SER A 162 8.04 8.86 -11.47
N ASP A 163 9.05 9.36 -10.76
CA ASP A 163 8.90 10.41 -9.75
C ASP A 163 8.12 11.59 -10.32
N GLY A 164 7.19 12.11 -9.53
CA GLY A 164 6.33 13.22 -9.91
C GLY A 164 5.11 12.83 -10.74
N GLY A 165 4.88 11.53 -11.00
CA GLY A 165 3.62 11.05 -11.55
C GLY A 165 2.44 11.49 -10.67
N THR A 166 1.53 12.30 -11.21
CA THR A 166 0.48 12.94 -10.40
C THR A 166 -0.67 11.98 -10.10
N ALA A 167 -1.21 12.09 -8.89
CA ALA A 167 -2.38 11.33 -8.48
C ALA A 167 -3.67 11.99 -9.00
N LEU A 168 -4.61 11.15 -9.41
CA LEU A 168 -5.93 11.56 -9.89
C LEU A 168 -6.97 10.52 -9.51
N ILE A 169 -8.25 10.84 -9.69
CA ILE A 169 -9.33 9.84 -9.66
C ILE A 169 -9.69 9.38 -11.08
N TRP A 170 -9.84 8.08 -11.28
CA TRP A 170 -10.15 7.49 -12.59
C TRP A 170 -11.17 6.37 -12.50
N GLY A 171 -11.75 6.01 -13.65
CA GLY A 171 -12.58 4.82 -13.76
C GLY A 171 -11.73 3.57 -13.61
N ASP A 172 -12.11 2.69 -12.68
CA ASP A 172 -11.37 1.45 -12.47
C ASP A 172 -11.43 0.56 -13.73
N ASN A 173 -10.28 0.43 -14.38
CA ASN A 173 -10.04 -0.34 -15.59
C ASN A 173 -9.16 -1.59 -15.32
N GLY A 174 -8.85 -1.88 -14.04
CA GLY A 174 -8.02 -3.00 -13.62
C GLY A 174 -6.51 -2.83 -13.86
N THR A 175 -6.02 -1.65 -14.23
CA THR A 175 -4.57 -1.41 -14.39
C THR A 175 -3.84 -1.40 -13.04
N PRO A 176 -2.55 -1.77 -13.01
CA PRO A 176 -1.80 -1.87 -11.75
C PRO A 176 -1.62 -0.55 -11.00
N ASP A 177 -1.79 0.60 -11.66
CA ASP A 177 -1.64 1.91 -11.01
C ASP A 177 -2.83 2.25 -10.10
N HIS A 178 -3.93 1.49 -10.18
CA HIS A 178 -5.06 1.55 -9.25
C HIS A 178 -4.88 0.66 -8.02
N LEU A 179 -3.80 -0.13 -7.95
CA LEU A 179 -3.53 -1.06 -6.86
C LEU A 179 -2.49 -0.50 -5.91
N TRP A 180 -2.81 -0.53 -4.61
CA TRP A 180 -2.00 0.09 -3.57
C TRP A 180 -1.67 -0.91 -2.46
N GLN A 181 -0.42 -0.91 -2.02
CA GLN A 181 0.05 -1.62 -0.83
C GLN A 181 0.23 -0.64 0.33
N PHE A 182 -0.37 -0.95 1.48
CA PHE A 182 -0.24 -0.16 2.69
C PHE A 182 0.89 -0.73 3.55
N ILE A 183 2.04 -0.08 3.55
CA ILE A 183 3.22 -0.49 4.32
C ILE A 183 3.19 0.27 5.64
N PRO A 184 3.00 -0.39 6.79
CA PRO A 184 2.94 0.34 8.06
C PRO A 184 4.26 1.02 8.37
N ALA A 185 4.19 2.14 9.06
CA ALA A 185 5.31 2.98 9.46
C ALA A 185 5.15 3.42 10.93
N PRO A 186 6.23 3.87 11.60
CA PRO A 186 6.18 4.24 13.01
C PRO A 186 5.05 5.21 13.37
N GLY A 187 4.39 4.95 14.51
CA GLY A 187 3.32 5.79 15.04
C GLY A 187 1.96 5.60 14.35
N GLY A 188 1.66 4.39 13.89
CA GLY A 188 0.35 4.02 13.32
C GLY A 188 0.08 4.62 11.94
N ARG A 189 1.14 4.97 11.21
CA ARG A 189 1.09 5.57 9.88
C ARG A 189 1.32 4.52 8.81
N PHE A 190 1.13 4.91 7.57
CA PHE A 190 1.39 4.08 6.40
C PHE A 190 2.17 4.85 5.35
N LYS A 191 3.06 4.16 4.66
CA LYS A 191 3.44 4.51 3.29
C LYS A 191 2.42 3.83 2.38
N ILE A 192 1.87 4.56 1.42
CA ILE A 192 0.87 4.05 0.48
C ILE A 192 1.58 3.88 -0.86
N ALA A 193 2.00 2.64 -1.15
CA ALA A 193 2.85 2.33 -2.29
C ALA A 193 2.02 1.89 -3.49
N ASN A 194 2.29 2.47 -4.66
CA ASN A 194 1.64 2.10 -5.90
C ASN A 194 2.25 0.79 -6.44
N PHE A 195 1.41 -0.18 -6.82
CA PHE A 195 1.89 -1.48 -7.29
C PHE A 195 2.45 -1.43 -8.72
N ASN A 196 2.07 -0.45 -9.55
CA ASN A 196 2.64 -0.32 -10.90
C ASN A 196 4.10 0.15 -10.86
N SER A 197 4.38 1.19 -10.06
CA SER A 197 5.68 1.86 -10.04
C SER A 197 6.58 1.41 -8.89
N GLY A 198 6.00 0.96 -7.78
CA GLY A 198 6.70 0.75 -6.52
C GLY A 198 7.03 2.04 -5.76
N LEU A 199 6.58 3.20 -6.26
CA LEU A 199 6.75 4.51 -5.63
C LEU A 199 5.64 4.75 -4.59
N VAL A 200 5.87 5.69 -3.67
CA VAL A 200 4.94 5.99 -2.59
C VAL A 200 4.18 7.29 -2.83
N LEU A 201 2.93 7.34 -2.37
CA LEU A 201 2.10 8.53 -2.40
C LEU A 201 2.73 9.61 -1.51
N GLY A 202 2.94 10.80 -2.07
CA GLY A 202 3.58 11.94 -1.41
C GLY A 202 2.92 13.26 -1.80
N VAL A 203 3.35 14.34 -1.16
CA VAL A 203 2.85 15.70 -1.46
C VAL A 203 3.93 16.49 -2.16
N SER A 204 3.58 17.08 -3.29
CA SER A 204 4.54 17.83 -4.12
C SER A 204 5.32 18.86 -3.30
N ASN A 205 6.65 18.77 -3.40
CA ASN A 205 7.61 19.64 -2.71
C ASN A 205 7.42 19.68 -1.18
N GLN A 206 6.88 18.62 -0.57
CA GLN A 206 6.57 18.55 0.87
C GLN A 206 5.70 19.74 1.32
N SER A 207 4.85 20.25 0.43
CA SER A 207 4.03 21.43 0.71
C SER A 207 3.12 21.19 1.92
N THR A 208 2.87 22.25 2.67
CA THR A 208 1.86 22.28 3.75
C THR A 208 0.64 23.12 3.37
N ALA A 209 0.58 23.59 2.12
CA ALA A 209 -0.53 24.39 1.63
C ALA A 209 -1.70 23.50 1.17
N THR A 210 -2.92 23.99 1.42
CA THR A 210 -4.15 23.49 0.80
C THR A 210 -4.08 23.63 -0.72
N GLY A 211 -4.56 22.62 -1.45
CA GLY A 211 -4.51 22.54 -2.90
C GLY A 211 -3.19 22.03 -3.47
N ALA A 212 -2.22 21.66 -2.62
CA ALA A 212 -0.97 21.08 -3.11
C ALA A 212 -1.21 19.70 -3.74
N GLN A 213 -0.62 19.49 -4.92
CA GLN A 213 -0.73 18.26 -5.70
C GLN A 213 -0.21 17.05 -4.92
N VAL A 214 -0.98 15.96 -4.92
CA VAL A 214 -0.51 14.64 -4.52
C VAL A 214 0.08 13.93 -5.73
N LEU A 215 1.19 13.24 -5.52
CA LEU A 215 1.94 12.55 -6.56
C LEU A 215 2.57 11.26 -6.00
N GLN A 216 3.26 10.50 -6.84
CA GLN A 216 4.14 9.43 -6.40
C GLN A 216 5.61 9.86 -6.45
N TRP A 217 6.41 9.37 -5.52
CA TRP A 217 7.85 9.64 -5.46
C TRP A 217 8.59 8.45 -4.83
N ASP A 218 9.88 8.34 -5.11
CA ASP A 218 10.78 7.41 -4.42
C ASP A 218 10.76 7.63 -2.90
N ASP A 219 10.78 6.54 -2.14
CA ASP A 219 10.74 6.62 -0.68
C ASP A 219 12.07 7.12 -0.09
N ASN A 220 12.17 8.42 0.07
CA ASN A 220 13.30 9.13 0.68
C ASN A 220 13.13 9.36 2.20
N GLY A 221 12.10 8.76 2.81
CA GLY A 221 11.83 8.86 4.25
C GLY A 221 11.27 10.19 4.74
N THR A 222 10.85 11.10 3.85
CA THR A 222 10.29 12.39 4.27
C THR A 222 8.88 12.26 4.84
N PRO A 223 8.47 13.15 5.77
CA PRO A 223 7.18 13.02 6.45
C PRO A 223 5.96 13.16 5.54
N ASP A 224 6.09 13.74 4.35
CA ASP A 224 4.99 13.90 3.40
C ASP A 224 4.64 12.59 2.67
N HIS A 225 5.46 11.54 2.80
CA HIS A 225 5.13 10.19 2.33
C HIS A 225 4.35 9.35 3.36
N LEU A 226 4.14 9.90 4.57
CA LEU A 226 3.49 9.21 5.67
C LEU A 226 2.05 9.67 5.84
N TRP A 227 1.13 8.69 5.85
CA TRP A 227 -0.30 8.93 5.91
C TRP A 227 -0.93 8.25 7.11
N THR A 228 -1.95 8.88 7.71
CA THR A 228 -2.74 8.32 8.80
C THR A 228 -4.13 7.99 8.28
N LEU A 229 -4.63 6.81 8.61
CA LEU A 229 -6.00 6.40 8.29
C LEU A 229 -6.90 6.64 9.51
N THR A 230 -7.90 7.51 9.37
CA THR A 230 -8.91 7.77 10.41
C THR A 230 -10.27 7.28 9.93
N ALA A 231 -10.88 6.34 10.64
CA ALA A 231 -12.17 5.76 10.23
C ALA A 231 -13.28 6.82 10.12
N ARG A 232 -14.20 6.64 9.18
CA ARG A 232 -15.32 7.54 8.86
C ARG A 232 -16.65 6.81 8.81
#